data_AF-A0A9X1WZV6-F1
#
_entry.id   AF-A0A9X1WZV6-F1
#
_cell.length_a   1.000
_cell.length_b   1.000
_cell.length_c   1.000
_cell.angle_alpha   90.00
_cell.angle_beta   90.00
_cell.angle_gamma   90.00
#
_symmetry.space_group_name_H-M   'P 1'
#
loop_
_entity.id
_entity.type
_entity.pdbx_description
1 polymer ?
#
loop_
_entity_poly.entity_id
_entity_poly.type
_entity_poly.pdbx_seq_one_letter_code
_entity_poly.pdbx_strand_id
1 'polypeptide(L)'
;MATNTNTINVTACDNELIILAYQWGGSFELMRILSGNTNPVNVNINIANGQYSGPIVLNGVNSALSGTYDVYLSPGSYSLLLMGVNWGGPQQFTIAFNGQTYSLPYSQNGDGLVYNSAPIAFTVA
;
A
#
# COMPACT_ATOMS: atom_id res chain seq x y z
N MET A 1 -16.70 2.64 21.79
CA MET A 1 -16.09 3.66 20.93
C MET A 1 -15.62 2.93 19.69
N ALA A 2 -16.11 3.28 18.49
CA ALA A 2 -15.60 2.67 17.28
C ALA A 2 -14.11 3.05 17.17
N THR A 3 -13.22 2.08 17.21
CA THR A 3 -11.84 2.27 16.78
C THR A 3 -11.91 2.66 15.31
N ASN A 4 -11.64 3.93 14.99
CA ASN A 4 -11.55 4.39 13.60
C ASN A 4 -10.26 3.79 13.01
N THR A 5 -10.34 2.52 12.63
CA THR A 5 -9.26 1.80 11.98
C THR A 5 -9.21 2.25 10.53
N ASN A 6 -8.08 2.79 10.09
CA ASN A 6 -7.89 3.06 8.68
C ASN A 6 -7.57 1.76 7.96
N THR A 7 -8.16 1.53 6.79
CA THR A 7 -8.00 0.28 6.04
C THR A 7 -7.45 0.57 4.66
N ILE A 8 -6.46 -0.22 4.25
CA ILE A 8 -5.96 -0.28 2.88
C ILE A 8 -6.36 -1.64 2.30
N ASN A 9 -6.93 -1.66 1.11
CA ASN A 9 -7.19 -2.88 0.36
C ASN A 9 -6.48 -2.80 -1.00
N VAL A 10 -5.53 -3.70 -1.25
CA VAL A 10 -4.80 -3.80 -2.52
C VAL A 10 -5.41 -4.92 -3.36
N THR A 11 -5.88 -4.58 -4.55
CA THR A 11 -6.57 -5.51 -5.47
C THR A 11 -5.83 -5.74 -6.79
N ALA A 12 -4.86 -4.88 -7.10
CA ALA A 12 -3.93 -5.11 -8.20
C ALA A 12 -2.54 -4.56 -7.85
N CYS A 13 -1.52 -5.34 -8.15
CA CYS A 13 -0.12 -4.96 -8.09
C CYS A 13 0.64 -5.83 -9.09
N ASP A 14 1.22 -5.21 -10.11
CA ASP A 14 2.24 -5.82 -10.96
C ASP A 14 3.55 -5.07 -10.75
N ASN A 15 4.61 -5.80 -10.43
CA ASN A 15 5.91 -5.36 -9.93
C ASN A 15 5.90 -5.01 -8.42
N GLU A 16 6.21 -3.77 -8.05
CA GLU A 16 6.35 -3.37 -6.65
C GLU A 16 5.34 -2.29 -6.26
N LEU A 17 4.63 -2.49 -5.15
CA LEU A 17 3.87 -1.44 -4.48
C LEU A 17 4.47 -1.19 -3.10
N ILE A 18 4.89 0.04 -2.85
CA ILE A 18 5.35 0.53 -1.55
C ILE A 18 4.33 1.53 -1.01
N ILE A 19 3.88 1.35 0.21
CA ILE A 19 2.96 2.26 0.90
C ILE A 19 3.66 2.87 2.09
N LEU A 20 3.76 4.20 2.09
CA LEU A 20 4.37 4.96 3.18
C LEU A 20 3.30 5.75 3.93
N ALA A 21 3.44 5.84 5.25
CA ALA A 21 2.84 6.90 6.05
C ALA A 21 3.94 7.82 6.57
N TYR A 22 3.70 9.12 6.57
CA TYR A 22 4.66 10.08 7.12
C TYR A 22 3.95 11.22 7.85
N GLN A 23 4.66 11.80 8.80
CA GLN A 23 4.25 13.01 9.51
C GLN A 23 5.47 13.88 9.76
N TRP A 24 5.28 15.08 10.31
CA TRP A 24 6.41 15.87 10.75
C TRP A 24 7.21 15.10 11.81
N GLY A 25 8.48 14.81 11.54
CA GLY A 25 9.38 14.08 12.44
C GLY A 25 9.51 12.58 12.18
N GLY A 26 8.84 12.00 11.17
CA GLY A 26 9.06 10.58 10.84
C GLY A 26 8.32 10.07 9.61
N SER A 27 8.88 9.01 9.02
CA SER A 27 8.31 8.27 7.90
C SER A 27 8.34 6.78 8.22
N PHE A 28 7.31 6.06 7.79
CA PHE A 28 7.05 4.68 8.13
C PHE A 28 6.65 3.94 6.86
N GLU A 29 7.36 2.86 6.53
CA GLU A 29 6.93 1.96 5.48
C GLU A 29 5.88 1.01 6.06
N LEU A 30 4.64 1.11 5.59
CA LEU A 30 3.57 0.26 6.09
C LEU A 30 3.60 -1.10 5.43
N MET A 31 3.83 -1.09 4.11
CA MET A 31 3.71 -2.26 3.26
C MET A 31 4.66 -2.18 2.08
N ARG A 32 5.26 -3.32 1.71
CA ARG A 32 5.88 -3.55 0.41
C ARG A 32 5.36 -4.86 -0.20
N ILE A 33 4.66 -4.78 -1.32
CA ILE A 33 4.17 -5.92 -2.09
C ILE A 33 5.02 -6.06 -3.35
N LEU A 34 5.61 -7.24 -3.53
CA LEU A 34 6.20 -7.69 -4.77
C LEU A 34 5.22 -8.66 -5.43
N SER A 35 4.73 -8.35 -6.62
CA SER A 35 3.79 -9.17 -7.38
C SER A 35 4.11 -9.06 -8.86
N GLY A 36 3.51 -9.89 -9.70
CA GLY A 36 3.78 -9.88 -11.13
C GLY A 36 3.06 -11.00 -11.84
N ASN A 37 3.31 -11.14 -13.14
CA ASN A 37 2.68 -12.15 -13.99
C ASN A 37 1.15 -12.13 -13.91
N THR A 38 0.55 -10.96 -13.65
CA THR A 38 -0.91 -10.81 -13.48
C THR A 38 -1.49 -11.67 -12.35
N ASN A 39 -0.66 -12.06 -11.37
CA ASN A 39 -1.13 -12.84 -10.23
C ASN A 39 -2.22 -12.07 -9.45
N PRO A 40 -3.30 -12.73 -9.00
CA PRO A 40 -4.32 -12.08 -8.19
C PRO A 40 -3.76 -11.52 -6.88
N VAL A 41 -4.17 -10.30 -6.53
CA VAL A 41 -3.84 -9.64 -5.26
C VAL A 41 -5.14 -9.28 -4.55
N ASN A 42 -5.25 -9.66 -3.28
CA ASN A 42 -6.36 -9.27 -2.39
C ASN A 42 -5.84 -9.15 -0.96
N VAL A 43 -5.10 -8.08 -0.70
CA VAL A 43 -4.41 -7.83 0.57
C VAL A 43 -5.10 -6.70 1.32
N ASN A 44 -5.55 -6.97 2.53
CA ASN A 44 -6.11 -5.97 3.45
C ASN A 44 -5.07 -5.62 4.51
N ILE A 45 -4.95 -4.33 4.82
CA ILE A 45 -4.08 -3.82 5.88
C ILE A 45 -4.93 -2.92 6.76
N ASN A 46 -4.95 -3.20 8.06
CA ASN A 46 -5.50 -2.33 9.06
C ASN A 46 -4.39 -1.50 9.67
N ILE A 47 -4.56 -0.18 9.71
CA ILE A 47 -3.68 0.73 10.43
C ILE A 47 -4.31 1.00 11.79
N ALA A 48 -3.65 0.51 12.84
CA ALA A 48 -4.10 0.61 14.22
C ALA A 48 -3.13 1.43 15.07
N ASN A 49 -3.63 1.88 16.22
CA ASN A 49 -2.82 2.56 17.22
C ASN A 49 -1.88 1.57 17.93
N GLY A 50 -0.59 1.87 17.96
CA GLY A 50 0.39 1.12 18.74
C GLY A 50 1.83 1.48 18.38
N GLN A 51 2.78 0.77 19.00
CA GLN A 51 4.18 0.89 18.60
C GLN A 51 4.35 0.41 17.16
N TYR A 52 5.10 1.17 16.36
CA TYR A 52 5.37 0.81 14.97
C TYR A 52 5.94 -0.62 14.82
N SER A 53 5.41 -1.33 13.82
CA SER A 53 5.62 -2.77 13.60
C SER A 53 5.76 -3.15 12.12
N GLY A 54 5.91 -2.17 11.23
CA GLY A 54 6.09 -2.38 9.79
C GLY A 54 7.56 -2.47 9.35
N PRO A 55 7.80 -2.66 8.05
CA PRO A 55 6.79 -2.92 7.03
C PRO A 55 6.34 -4.38 7.03
N ILE A 56 5.11 -4.61 6.61
CA ILE A 56 4.69 -5.94 6.14
C ILE A 56 5.25 -6.11 4.72
N VAL A 57 6.03 -7.18 4.49
CA VAL A 57 6.63 -7.47 3.18
C VAL A 57 6.04 -8.76 2.63
N LEU A 58 5.40 -8.69 1.46
CA LEU A 58 4.84 -9.84 0.76
C LEU A 58 5.49 -10.01 -0.60
N ASN A 59 5.75 -11.26 -0.97
CA ASN A 59 6.26 -11.61 -2.28
C ASN A 59 5.38 -12.69 -2.92
N GLY A 60 4.67 -12.29 -3.97
CA GLY A 60 3.83 -13.11 -4.82
C GLY A 60 4.13 -12.91 -6.30
N VAL A 61 5.39 -12.61 -6.65
CA VAL A 61 5.81 -12.47 -8.06
C VAL A 61 5.38 -13.70 -8.89
N ASN A 62 5.39 -14.89 -8.26
CA ASN A 62 5.03 -16.16 -8.89
C ASN A 62 3.80 -16.85 -8.26
N SER A 63 3.01 -16.13 -7.46
CA SER A 63 1.84 -16.71 -6.79
C SER A 63 0.84 -15.65 -6.33
N ALA A 64 -0.45 -15.98 -6.31
CA ALA A 64 -1.47 -15.09 -5.77
C ALA A 64 -1.17 -14.66 -4.32
N LEU A 65 -1.53 -13.43 -3.97
CA LEU A 65 -1.43 -12.88 -2.62
C LEU A 65 -2.82 -12.60 -2.06
N SER A 66 -3.07 -13.08 -0.85
CA SER A 66 -4.26 -12.70 -0.10
C SER A 66 -3.99 -12.71 1.40
N GLY A 67 -4.79 -11.96 2.16
CA GLY A 67 -4.71 -11.94 3.61
C GLY A 67 -5.11 -10.61 4.21
N THR A 68 -5.25 -10.60 5.52
CA THR A 68 -5.46 -9.39 6.33
C THR A 68 -4.32 -9.27 7.31
N TYR A 69 -3.73 -8.07 7.37
CA TYR A 69 -2.57 -7.78 8.19
C TYR A 69 -2.80 -6.51 8.99
N ASP A 70 -2.17 -6.39 10.16
CA ASP A 70 -2.22 -5.19 10.98
C ASP A 70 -0.85 -4.51 10.97
N VAL A 71 -0.84 -3.20 10.77
CA VAL A 71 0.33 -2.36 11.01
C VAL A 71 -0.04 -1.32 12.05
N TYR A 72 0.90 -1.05 12.95
CA TYR A 72 0.68 -0.14 14.06
C TYR A 72 1.44 1.17 13.82
N LEU A 73 0.82 2.29 14.20
CA LEU A 73 1.43 3.61 14.24
C LEU A 73 1.04 4.30 15.55
N SER A 74 1.93 5.15 16.08
CA SER A 74 1.56 6.01 17.21
C SER A 74 0.41 6.94 16.82
N PRO A 75 -0.44 7.36 17.76
CA PRO A 75 -1.49 8.34 17.49
C PRO A 75 -0.92 9.61 16.86
N GLY A 76 -1.61 10.15 15.86
CA GLY A 76 -1.10 11.30 15.11
C GLY A 76 -1.82 11.54 13.80
N SER A 77 -1.45 12.67 13.17
CA SER A 77 -1.91 13.05 11.84
C SER A 77 -0.82 12.74 10.83
N TYR A 78 -1.17 11.90 9.85
CA TYR A 78 -0.24 11.39 8.86
C TYR A 78 -0.72 11.75 7.45
N SER A 79 0.21 11.65 6.51
CA SER A 79 -0.05 11.58 5.08
C SER A 79 0.36 10.20 4.58
N LEU A 80 -0.51 9.57 3.80
CA LEU A 80 -0.22 8.33 3.08
C LEU A 80 0.31 8.66 1.69
N LEU A 81 1.32 7.91 1.23
CA LEU A 81 1.86 7.97 -0.12
C LEU A 81 1.89 6.55 -0.70
N LEU A 82 1.27 6.39 -1.87
CA LEU A 82 1.28 5.14 -2.63
C LEU A 82 2.34 5.26 -3.73
N MET A 83 3.23 4.28 -3.84
CA MET A 83 4.31 4.28 -4.84
C MET A 83 4.36 2.94 -5.57
N GLY A 84 4.18 2.97 -6.89
CA GLY A 84 4.32 1.80 -7.75
C GLY A 84 5.61 1.85 -8.56
N VAL A 85 6.45 0.83 -8.42
CA VAL A 85 7.70 0.67 -9.16
C VAL A 85 7.54 -0.46 -10.17
N ASN A 86 7.80 -0.19 -11.45
CA ASN A 86 7.87 -1.20 -12.50
C ASN A 86 9.33 -1.62 -12.70
N TRP A 87 9.63 -2.91 -12.60
CA TRP A 87 10.98 -3.44 -12.89
C TRP A 87 11.16 -3.85 -14.36
N GLY A 88 10.11 -3.67 -15.16
CA GLY A 88 10.06 -3.95 -16.60
C GLY A 88 8.80 -4.72 -16.98
N GLY A 89 8.30 -4.47 -18.19
CA GLY A 89 7.10 -5.13 -18.70
C GLY A 89 5.81 -4.46 -18.22
N PRO A 90 4.69 -5.21 -18.08
CA PRO A 90 3.42 -4.62 -17.71
C PRO A 90 3.39 -4.10 -16.27
N GLN A 91 2.55 -3.09 -16.04
CA GLN A 91 2.31 -2.53 -14.72
C GLN A 91 0.83 -2.23 -14.50
N GLN A 92 0.35 -2.45 -13.27
CA GLN A 92 -1.01 -2.13 -12.83
C GLN A 92 -1.01 -2.02 -11.30
N PHE A 93 -1.66 -0.98 -10.78
CA PHE A 93 -1.82 -0.79 -9.34
C PHE A 93 -3.24 -0.36 -9.01
N THR A 94 -3.90 -1.04 -8.08
CA THR A 94 -5.21 -0.64 -7.56
C THR A 94 -5.23 -0.81 -6.04
N ILE A 95 -5.45 0.31 -5.34
CA ILE A 95 -5.48 0.42 -3.89
C ILE A 95 -6.76 1.15 -3.49
N ALA A 96 -7.51 0.64 -2.52
CA ALA A 96 -8.57 1.37 -1.86
C ALA A 96 -8.12 1.75 -0.44
N PHE A 97 -8.13 3.04 -0.11
CA PHE A 97 -7.87 3.54 1.25
C PHE A 97 -9.18 4.09 1.83
N ASN A 98 -9.64 3.53 2.95
CA ASN A 98 -10.91 3.87 3.59
C ASN A 98 -12.10 3.91 2.58
N GLY A 99 -12.11 2.97 1.63
CA GLY A 99 -13.13 2.86 0.58
C GLY A 99 -12.94 3.79 -0.62
N GLN A 100 -11.96 4.70 -0.61
CA GLN A 100 -11.61 5.53 -1.77
C GLN A 100 -10.57 4.83 -2.63
N THR A 101 -10.85 4.65 -3.92
CA THR A 101 -9.96 3.93 -4.85
C THR A 101 -8.95 4.86 -5.51
N TYR A 102 -7.70 4.40 -5.54
CA TYR A 102 -6.56 5.00 -6.20
C TYR A 102 -5.95 3.95 -7.14
N SER A 103 -5.78 4.28 -8.40
CA SER A 103 -5.31 3.31 -9.39
C SER A 103 -4.43 3.92 -10.46
N LEU A 104 -3.45 3.13 -10.90
CA LEU A 104 -2.79 3.27 -12.19
C LEU A 104 -3.24 2.08 -13.05
N PRO A 105 -4.01 2.31 -14.14
CA PRO A 105 -4.49 1.23 -15.01
C PRO A 105 -3.34 0.48 -15.68
N TYR A 106 -3.66 -0.71 -16.18
CA TYR A 106 -2.74 -1.56 -16.91
C TYR A 106 -2.07 -0.81 -18.07
N SER A 107 -0.75 -0.95 -18.18
CA SER A 107 0.05 -0.47 -19.30
C SER A 107 1.18 -1.45 -19.57
N GLN A 108 1.55 -1.62 -20.85
CA GLN A 108 2.75 -2.37 -21.24
C GLN A 108 4.05 -1.55 -21.19
N ASN A 109 3.93 -0.25 -20.90
CA ASN A 109 5.04 0.70 -20.89
C ASN A 109 5.29 1.26 -19.50
N GLY A 110 6.55 1.61 -19.25
CA GLY A 110 7.03 2.31 -18.06
C GLY A 110 8.13 1.51 -17.37
N ASP A 111 9.08 2.19 -16.72
CA ASP A 111 10.16 1.57 -15.95
C ASP A 111 10.50 2.51 -14.76
N GLY A 112 10.88 1.94 -13.62
CA GLY A 112 11.16 2.70 -12.41
C GLY A 112 9.88 3.14 -11.69
N LEU A 113 9.86 4.33 -11.09
CA LEU A 113 8.68 4.86 -10.40
C LEU A 113 7.63 5.31 -11.42
N VAL A 114 6.60 4.48 -11.62
CA VAL A 114 5.54 4.72 -12.61
C VAL A 114 4.24 5.21 -11.98
N TYR A 115 4.07 5.01 -10.68
CA TYR A 115 2.92 5.48 -9.93
C TYR A 115 3.35 6.21 -8.66
N ASN A 116 2.83 7.41 -8.45
CA ASN A 116 2.86 8.09 -7.17
C ASN A 116 1.53 8.81 -6.93
N SER A 117 0.92 8.59 -5.77
CA SER A 117 -0.29 9.35 -5.40
C SER A 117 0.05 10.77 -4.98
N ALA A 118 -0.93 11.68 -5.02
CA ALA A 118 -0.89 12.85 -4.14
C ALA A 118 -0.92 12.37 -2.67
N PRO A 119 -0.41 13.17 -1.70
CA PRO A 119 -0.53 12.85 -0.29
C PRO A 119 -1.99 12.70 0.16
N ILE A 120 -2.31 11.64 0.88
CA ILE A 120 -3.66 11.36 1.40
C ILE A 120 -3.65 11.54 2.91
N ALA A 121 -4.32 12.56 3.42
CA ALA A 121 -4.36 12.84 4.86
C ALA A 121 -5.19 11.79 5.62
N PHE A 122 -4.70 11.35 6.78
CA PHE A 122 -5.44 10.50 7.71
C PHE A 122 -4.98 10.68 9.15
N THR A 123 -5.75 10.17 10.10
CA THR A 123 -5.40 10.19 11.53
C THR A 123 -5.45 8.80 12.13
N VAL A 124 -4.54 8.54 13.07
CA VAL A 124 -4.57 7.36 13.95
C VAL A 124 -5.00 7.82 15.33
N ALA A 125 -6.09 7.25 15.84
CA ALA A 125 -6.73 7.64 17.11
C ALA A 125 -6.20 6.85 18.32
#